data_AF-A0AAJ0ZFX1-F1
#
_entry.id   AF-A0AAJ0ZFX1-F1
#
_cell.length_a   1.000
_cell.length_b   1.000
_cell.length_c   1.000
_cell.angle_alpha   90.00
_cell.angle_beta   90.00
_cell.angle_gamma   90.00
#
_symmetry.space_group_name_H-M   'P 1'
#
loop_
_entity.id
_entity.type
_entity.pdbx_description
1 polymer ?
#
loop_
_entity_poly.entity_id
_entity_poly.type
_entity_poly.pdbx_seq_one_letter_code
_entity_poly.pdbx_strand_id
1 'polypeptide(L)'
;MYDPQLPTDGHTAQPASSLNAGAGVFGKQAERNRNERIRHLLKSFGLRTSLIRLKVIDALLQAAESQRALGVRGIHSHLLELDIPLSFLSVREVLKRLCSEGVITLNADKSFSLHQQAAAILDGRD
;
A
#
# COMPACT_ATOMS: atom_id res chain seq x y z
N MET A 1 -55.69 19.21 41.56
CA MET A 1 -55.60 19.17 40.08
C MET A 1 -54.52 18.16 39.74
N TYR A 2 -54.94 16.98 39.30
CA TYR A 2 -54.07 15.83 39.03
C TYR A 2 -53.79 15.75 37.52
N ASP A 3 -52.53 15.53 37.18
CA ASP A 3 -52.03 15.28 35.82
C ASP A 3 -52.15 13.78 35.50
N PRO A 4 -52.83 13.37 34.40
CA PRO A 4 -52.97 11.97 34.06
C PRO A 4 -52.08 11.51 32.89
N GLN A 5 -51.53 10.30 33.06
CA GLN A 5 -51.32 9.23 32.06
C GLN A 5 -49.98 9.07 31.29
N LEU A 6 -49.28 7.98 31.67
CA LEU A 6 -48.43 7.09 30.86
C LEU A 6 -49.26 6.32 29.77
N PRO A 7 -48.67 5.36 29.00
CA PRO A 7 -47.62 5.39 27.98
C PRO A 7 -48.14 4.74 26.66
N THR A 8 -47.27 4.47 25.68
CA THR A 8 -47.38 3.57 24.49
C THR A 8 -47.14 4.32 23.19
N ASP A 9 -45.98 4.09 22.57
CA ASP A 9 -45.98 3.53 21.22
C ASP A 9 -44.61 2.90 20.93
N GLY A 10 -44.65 1.60 20.63
CA GLY A 10 -43.51 0.89 20.09
C GLY A 10 -43.60 0.92 18.57
N HIS A 11 -42.64 1.56 17.91
CA HIS A 11 -42.30 1.15 16.56
C HIS A 11 -40.79 1.18 16.37
N THR A 12 -40.24 -0.03 16.32
CA THR A 12 -38.88 -0.39 16.00
C THR A 12 -38.55 0.12 14.59
N ALA A 13 -38.05 1.35 14.47
CA ALA A 13 -37.43 1.82 13.24
C ALA A 13 -36.04 1.18 13.15
N GLN A 14 -35.98 0.01 12.52
CA GLN A 14 -34.74 -0.63 12.11
C GLN A 14 -33.92 0.38 11.27
N PRO A 15 -32.66 0.67 11.61
CA PRO A 15 -31.79 1.29 10.63
C PRO A 15 -31.55 0.23 9.55
N ALA A 16 -32.15 0.45 8.39
CA ALA A 16 -31.76 -0.22 7.16
C ALA A 16 -30.25 0.03 6.99
N SER A 17 -29.48 -0.95 7.46
CA SER A 17 -28.05 -1.03 7.23
C SER A 17 -27.91 -1.32 5.75
N SER A 18 -27.86 -0.24 4.97
CA SER A 18 -27.58 -0.27 3.55
C SER A 18 -26.21 -0.94 3.37
N LEU A 19 -26.30 -2.19 2.94
CA LEU A 19 -25.20 -3.07 2.59
C LEU A 19 -24.39 -2.41 1.47
N ASN A 20 -23.33 -1.69 1.82
CA ASN A 20 -22.28 -1.34 0.86
C ASN A 20 -20.86 -1.49 1.43
N ALA A 21 -20.72 -2.22 2.55
CA ALA A 21 -19.41 -2.46 3.18
C ALA A 21 -18.60 -3.59 2.53
N GLY A 22 -19.04 -4.15 1.39
CA GLY A 22 -18.36 -5.25 0.71
C GLY A 22 -17.10 -4.79 -0.03
N ALA A 23 -17.18 -3.80 -0.91
CA ALA A 23 -16.04 -3.46 -1.78
C ALA A 23 -14.83 -2.90 -1.02
N GLY A 24 -15.06 -2.11 0.04
CA GLY A 24 -13.99 -1.45 0.81
C GLY A 24 -13.24 -2.38 1.77
N VAL A 25 -13.87 -3.42 2.28
CA VAL A 25 -13.23 -4.35 3.24
C VAL A 25 -12.28 -5.30 2.52
N PHE A 26 -12.67 -5.80 1.34
CA PHE A 26 -11.82 -6.69 0.55
C PHE A 26 -10.59 -5.97 -0.03
N GLY A 27 -10.76 -4.73 -0.52
CA GLY A 27 -9.63 -3.91 -0.97
C GLY A 27 -8.63 -3.60 0.14
N LYS A 28 -9.14 -3.25 1.34
CA LYS A 28 -8.28 -3.04 2.53
C LYS A 28 -7.58 -4.31 2.98
N GLN A 29 -8.23 -5.47 2.87
CA GLN A 29 -7.63 -6.75 3.22
C GLN A 29 -6.54 -7.16 2.23
N ALA A 30 -6.76 -6.97 0.94
CA ALA A 30 -5.75 -7.20 -0.10
C ALA A 30 -4.54 -6.27 0.08
N GLU A 31 -4.76 -4.99 0.38
CA GLU A 31 -3.68 -4.03 0.65
C GLU A 31 -2.91 -4.40 1.92
N ARG A 32 -3.60 -4.84 2.99
CA ARG A 32 -2.94 -5.34 4.22
C ARG A 32 -2.05 -6.54 3.91
N ASN A 33 -2.56 -7.53 3.19
CA ASN A 33 -1.80 -8.72 2.84
C ASN A 33 -0.57 -8.38 1.96
N ARG A 34 -0.75 -7.46 1.00
CA ARG A 34 0.34 -6.94 0.15
C ARG A 34 1.41 -6.25 1.00
N ASN A 35 1.01 -5.36 1.90
CA ASN A 35 1.93 -4.70 2.82
C ASN A 35 2.66 -5.70 3.73
N GLU A 36 2.00 -6.76 4.19
CA GLU A 36 2.64 -7.83 4.97
C GLU A 36 3.71 -8.56 4.16
N ARG A 37 3.42 -8.95 2.90
CA ARG A 37 4.40 -9.56 2.00
C ARG A 37 5.61 -8.65 1.77
N ILE A 38 5.39 -7.35 1.56
CA ILE A 38 6.49 -6.39 1.40
C ILE A 38 7.29 -6.23 2.71
N ARG A 39 6.65 -6.29 3.88
CA ARG A 39 7.37 -6.29 5.18
C ARG A 39 8.25 -7.52 5.33
N HIS A 40 7.75 -8.69 4.96
CA HIS A 40 8.53 -9.93 4.94
C HIS A 40 9.72 -9.82 3.99
N LEU A 41 9.49 -9.33 2.76
CA LEU A 41 10.55 -9.06 1.80
C LEU A 41 11.65 -8.18 2.40
N LEU A 42 11.30 -7.01 2.94
CA LEU A 42 12.28 -6.10 3.54
C LEU A 42 13.09 -6.79 4.64
N LYS A 43 12.45 -7.61 5.48
CA LYS A 43 13.12 -8.38 6.53
C LYS A 43 14.11 -9.40 5.96
N SER A 44 13.77 -10.12 4.90
CA SER A 44 14.65 -11.08 4.24
C SER A 44 15.91 -10.43 3.64
N PHE A 45 15.81 -9.16 3.23
CA PHE A 45 16.94 -8.36 2.75
C PHE A 45 17.66 -7.58 3.88
N GLY A 46 17.37 -7.84 5.16
CA GLY A 46 18.01 -7.16 6.29
C GLY A 46 17.62 -5.68 6.46
N LEU A 47 16.53 -5.26 5.80
CA LEU A 47 16.07 -3.87 5.79
C LEU A 47 15.00 -3.62 6.84
N ARG A 48 15.14 -2.49 7.53
CA ARG A 48 14.06 -1.97 8.38
C ARG A 48 12.80 -1.70 7.55
N THR A 49 11.66 -2.14 8.08
CA THR A 49 10.33 -1.81 7.59
C THR A 49 10.02 -0.33 7.87
N SER A 50 9.86 0.46 6.83
CA SER A 50 9.39 1.85 6.91
C SER A 50 8.28 2.10 5.90
N LEU A 51 7.41 3.07 6.17
CA LEU A 51 6.30 3.41 5.27
C LEU A 51 6.79 3.79 3.87
N ILE A 52 7.87 4.57 3.78
CA ILE A 52 8.45 4.99 2.50
C ILE A 52 8.88 3.80 1.66
N ARG A 53 9.64 2.86 2.25
CA ARG A 53 10.12 1.67 1.53
C ARG A 53 8.96 0.79 1.08
N LEU A 54 7.97 0.63 1.95
CA LEU A 54 6.74 -0.08 1.63
C LEU A 54 6.06 0.54 0.41
N LYS A 55 5.80 1.86 0.42
CA LYS A 55 5.10 2.54 -0.68
C LYS A 55 5.91 2.63 -1.97
N VAL A 56 7.23 2.74 -1.90
CA VAL A 56 8.08 2.65 -3.10
C VAL A 56 7.99 1.26 -3.73
N ILE A 57 8.11 0.19 -2.95
CA ILE A 57 8.00 -1.19 -3.48
C ILE A 57 6.58 -1.47 -3.99
N ASP A 58 5.58 -1.01 -3.26
CA ASP A 58 4.17 -1.13 -3.64
C ASP A 58 3.89 -0.46 -4.99
N ALA A 59 4.39 0.76 -5.21
CA ALA A 59 4.28 1.48 -6.46
C ALA A 59 4.96 0.73 -7.63
N LEU A 60 6.14 0.15 -7.38
CA LEU A 60 6.84 -0.66 -8.38
C LEU A 60 6.06 -1.93 -8.75
N LEU A 61 5.43 -2.58 -7.78
CA LEU A 61 4.56 -3.73 -8.02
C LEU A 61 3.34 -3.33 -8.85
N GLN A 62 2.66 -2.23 -8.50
CA GLN A 62 1.48 -1.75 -9.25
C GLN A 62 1.85 -1.40 -10.70
N ALA A 63 3.02 -0.80 -10.89
CA ALA A 63 3.53 -0.50 -12.22
C ALA A 63 3.85 -1.77 -13.03
N ALA A 64 4.46 -2.77 -12.40
CA ALA A 64 4.72 -4.06 -13.02
C ALA A 64 3.42 -4.77 -13.45
N GLU A 65 2.39 -4.75 -12.59
CA GLU A 65 1.04 -5.27 -12.91
C GLU A 65 0.40 -4.54 -14.09
N SER A 66 0.68 -3.25 -14.24
CA SER A 66 0.18 -2.40 -15.34
C SER A 66 1.09 -2.38 -16.57
N GLN A 67 2.11 -3.24 -16.64
CA GLN A 67 3.17 -3.23 -17.68
C GLN A 67 3.81 -1.84 -17.90
N ARG A 68 3.87 -1.02 -16.84
CA ARG A 68 4.46 0.32 -16.86
C ARG A 68 5.81 0.28 -16.14
N ALA A 69 6.75 1.07 -16.65
CA ALA A 69 8.03 1.29 -16.01
C ALA A 69 8.01 2.59 -15.19
N LEU A 70 8.60 2.59 -13.98
CA LEU A 70 8.65 3.78 -13.12
C LEU A 70 10.08 4.27 -12.92
N GLY A 71 10.37 5.48 -13.39
CA GLY A 71 11.57 6.21 -13.00
C GLY A 71 11.38 7.00 -11.70
N VAL A 72 12.44 7.67 -11.23
CA VAL A 72 12.41 8.49 -10.00
C VAL A 72 11.25 9.49 -9.97
N ARG A 73 10.97 10.15 -11.11
CA ARG A 73 9.86 11.12 -11.21
C ARG A 73 8.49 10.50 -11.00
N GLY A 74 8.25 9.32 -11.58
CA GLY A 74 6.99 8.61 -11.41
C GLY A 74 6.78 8.17 -9.97
N ILE A 75 7.84 7.66 -9.32
CA ILE A 75 7.80 7.26 -7.91
C ILE A 75 7.57 8.47 -7.01
N HIS A 76 8.25 9.60 -7.27
CA HIS A 76 8.07 10.83 -6.51
C HIS A 76 6.65 11.39 -6.65
N SER A 77 6.10 11.43 -7.86
CA SER A 77 4.70 11.83 -8.10
C SER A 77 3.73 10.93 -7.33
N HIS A 78 3.92 9.61 -7.41
CA HIS A 78 3.06 8.65 -6.72
C HIS A 78 3.09 8.82 -5.20
N LEU A 79 4.26 9.11 -4.62
CA LEU A 79 4.36 9.40 -3.18
C LEU A 79 3.66 10.70 -2.80
N LEU A 80 3.72 11.74 -3.65
CA LEU A 80 2.98 12.99 -3.44
C LEU A 80 1.46 12.77 -3.50
N GLU A 81 0.98 11.95 -4.44
CA GLU A 81 -0.44 11.57 -4.55
C GLU A 81 -0.96 10.82 -3.32
N LEU A 82 -0.07 10.14 -2.60
CA LEU A 82 -0.37 9.45 -1.34
C LEU A 82 -0.22 10.34 -0.09
N ASP A 83 -0.05 11.65 -0.25
CA ASP A 83 0.20 12.60 0.85
C ASP A 83 1.48 12.28 1.65
N ILE A 84 2.50 11.75 0.96
CA ILE A 84 3.82 11.46 1.53
C ILE A 84 4.83 12.46 0.95
N PRO A 85 4.95 13.67 1.56
CA PRO A 85 5.80 14.72 1.04
C PRO A 85 7.28 14.42 1.30
N LEU A 86 7.89 13.69 0.37
CA LEU A 86 9.35 13.52 0.32
C LEU A 86 9.96 14.45 -0.72
N SER A 87 11.16 14.95 -0.40
CA SER A 87 11.97 15.64 -1.40
C SER A 87 12.40 14.68 -2.50
N PHE A 88 12.57 15.20 -3.72
CA PHE A 88 13.07 14.41 -4.84
C PHE A 88 14.44 13.77 -4.57
N LEU A 89 15.30 14.47 -3.80
CA LEU A 89 16.59 13.95 -3.36
C LEU A 89 16.41 12.74 -2.43
N SER A 90 15.54 12.84 -1.43
CA SER A 90 15.26 11.74 -0.50
C SER A 90 14.71 10.50 -1.23
N VAL A 91 13.86 10.69 -2.26
CA VAL A 91 13.40 9.56 -3.10
C VAL A 91 14.58 8.90 -3.82
N ARG A 92 15.50 9.67 -4.41
CA ARG A 92 16.72 9.12 -5.04
C ARG A 92 17.56 8.35 -4.04
N GLU A 93 17.75 8.84 -2.83
CA GLU A 93 18.53 8.17 -1.79
C GLU A 93 17.89 6.84 -1.37
N VAL A 94 16.57 6.82 -1.21
CA VAL A 94 15.81 5.59 -0.92
C VAL A 94 16.00 4.57 -2.05
N LEU A 95 15.83 4.99 -3.31
CA LEU A 95 16.00 4.11 -4.46
C LEU A 95 17.42 3.59 -4.57
N LYS A 96 18.42 4.46 -4.40
CA LYS A 96 19.84 4.07 -4.38
C LYS A 96 20.11 3.01 -3.32
N ARG A 97 19.56 3.19 -2.12
CA ARG A 97 19.71 2.21 -1.04
C ARG A 97 19.01 0.90 -1.37
N LEU A 98 17.77 0.92 -1.86
CA LEU A 98 17.07 -0.30 -2.28
C LEU A 98 17.80 -1.05 -3.40
N CYS A 99 18.45 -0.34 -4.34
CA CYS A 99 19.32 -0.95 -5.35
C CYS A 99 20.56 -1.59 -4.72
N SER A 100 21.24 -0.87 -3.82
CA SER A 100 22.46 -1.36 -3.16
C SER A 100 22.22 -2.63 -2.35
N GLU A 101 21.02 -2.81 -1.83
CA GLU A 101 20.63 -3.94 -1.00
C GLU A 101 20.05 -5.08 -1.84
N GLY A 102 19.91 -4.90 -3.16
CA GLY A 102 19.45 -5.95 -4.09
C GLY A 102 17.93 -6.15 -4.12
N VAL A 103 17.14 -5.24 -3.55
CA VAL A 103 15.67 -5.32 -3.57
C VAL A 103 15.11 -4.91 -4.93
N ILE A 104 15.69 -3.86 -5.52
CA ILE A 104 15.27 -3.29 -6.80
C ILE A 104 16.46 -3.18 -7.75
N THR A 105 16.20 -3.04 -9.04
CA THR A 105 17.21 -2.86 -10.08
C THR A 105 16.92 -1.60 -10.89
N LEU A 106 17.97 -0.89 -11.28
CA LEU A 106 17.89 0.20 -12.26
C LEU A 106 18.05 -0.39 -13.66
N ASN A 107 17.03 -0.22 -14.50
CA ASN A 107 17.03 -0.69 -15.88
C ASN A 107 17.75 0.31 -16.81
N ALA A 108 18.09 -0.13 -18.02
CA ALA A 108 18.78 0.70 -19.02
C ALA A 108 17.98 1.94 -19.44
N ASP A 109 16.65 1.87 -19.40
CA ASP A 109 15.73 2.98 -19.70
C ASP A 109 15.56 3.95 -18.51
N LYS A 110 16.32 3.78 -17.42
CA LYS A 110 16.28 4.58 -16.18
C LYS A 110 15.01 4.38 -15.34
N SER A 111 14.22 3.36 -15.63
CA SER A 111 13.19 2.88 -14.74
C SER A 111 13.75 1.97 -13.65
N PHE A 112 12.98 1.79 -12.60
CA PHE A 112 13.24 0.82 -11.55
C PHE A 112 12.25 -0.33 -11.66
N SER A 113 12.75 -1.52 -11.36
CA SER A 113 11.97 -2.76 -11.27
C SER A 113 12.37 -3.53 -10.02
N LEU A 114 11.53 -4.44 -9.55
CA LEU A 114 11.94 -5.38 -8.51
C LEU A 114 13.04 -6.29 -9.03
N HIS A 115 14.02 -6.58 -8.18
CA HIS A 115 15.04 -7.57 -8.50
C HIS A 115 14.40 -8.97 -8.58
N GLN A 116 14.92 -9.85 -9.42
CA GLN A 116 14.34 -11.19 -9.64
C GLN A 116 14.19 -11.99 -8.34
N GLN A 117 15.20 -11.94 -7.46
CA GLN A 117 15.13 -12.59 -6.15
C GLN A 117 14.04 -11.99 -5.24
N ALA A 118 13.87 -10.67 -5.26
CA ALA A 118 12.84 -9.99 -4.48
C ALA A 118 11.43 -10.36 -4.98
N ALA A 119 11.26 -10.46 -6.30
CA ALA A 119 10.02 -10.90 -6.90
C ALA A 119 9.68 -12.37 -6.56
N ALA A 120 10.67 -13.27 -6.52
CA ALA A 120 10.47 -14.67 -6.14
C ALA A 120 9.97 -14.82 -4.69
N ILE A 121 10.59 -14.10 -3.75
CA ILE A 121 10.16 -14.07 -2.34
C ILE A 121 8.74 -13.54 -2.22
N LEU A 122 8.39 -12.50 -2.98
CA LEU A 122 7.03 -11.98 -2.98
C LEU A 122 6.02 -13.00 -3.51
N ASP A 123 6.32 -13.71 -4.59
CA ASP A 123 5.44 -14.73 -5.21
C ASP A 123 5.23 -15.96 -4.30
N GLY A 124 6.03 -16.13 -3.24
CA GLY A 124 6.02 -17.32 -2.40
C GLY A 124 6.76 -18.50 -3.02
N ARG A 125 7.64 -18.22 -3.99
CA ARG A 125 8.64 -19.15 -4.52
C ARG A 125 9.93 -18.96 -3.73
N ASP A 126 9.92 -19.45 -2.50
CA ASP A 126 11.12 -19.64 -1.66
C ASP A 126 11.41 -21.14 -1.55
#